data_AF-A0A1M3N6V4-F1
#
_entry.id   AF-A0A1M3N6V4-F1
#
_cell.length_a   1.000
_cell.length_b   1.000
_cell.length_c   1.000
_cell.angle_alpha   90.00
_cell.angle_beta   90.00
_cell.angle_gamma   90.00
#
_symmetry.space_group_name_H-M   'P 1'
#
loop_
_entity.id
_entity.type
_entity.pdbx_description
1 polymer ?
#
loop_
_entity_poly.entity_id
_entity_poly.type
_entity_poly.pdbx_seq_one_letter_code
_entity_poly.pdbx_strand_id
1 'polypeptide(L)'
;MKTRLFLASALVLSLAATACGGGAKPADAPESNAGITETSAKEDMPPPPSNESDAPAAPAADTAANAGPAGGVIKLAAMKLTPIKKGSKDKPVELKADGSVTIDGKPAATIKGDSVDSSGGTSMLTVGIDGSLVGNGVQPGYKFEGDELVNENGTKLSVDDEGTVSMTKDGKSEPIVKAEGGAASKRAALVATVLWMTVPSASAKAPAKPKK
;
A
#
# COMPACT_ATOMS: atom_id res chain seq x y z
N MET A 1 -40.15 -18.01 -2.49
CA MET A 1 -39.97 -19.46 -2.29
C MET A 1 -38.92 -19.97 -3.26
N LYS A 2 -37.71 -20.31 -2.80
CA LYS A 2 -36.84 -21.30 -3.46
C LYS A 2 -35.70 -21.68 -2.53
N THR A 3 -35.40 -22.96 -2.61
CA THR A 3 -35.01 -23.88 -1.54
C THR A 3 -33.52 -23.84 -1.21
N ARG A 4 -33.22 -24.06 0.07
CA ARG A 4 -31.87 -24.26 0.62
C ARG A 4 -31.25 -25.54 0.06
N LEU A 5 -29.95 -25.54 -0.21
CA LEU A 5 -29.15 -26.77 -0.27
C LEU A 5 -27.88 -26.57 0.57
N PHE A 6 -27.96 -27.04 1.81
CA PHE A 6 -26.81 -27.22 2.69
C PHE A 6 -26.06 -28.46 2.20
N LEU A 7 -24.85 -28.30 1.68
CA LEU A 7 -23.93 -29.42 1.49
C LEU A 7 -22.88 -29.37 2.60
N ALA A 8 -23.14 -30.14 3.65
CA ALA A 8 -22.18 -30.46 4.69
C ALA A 8 -21.14 -31.41 4.09
N SER A 9 -19.91 -30.94 3.91
CA SER A 9 -18.77 -31.80 3.60
C SER A 9 -17.89 -31.89 4.84
N ALA A 10 -18.12 -32.94 5.61
CA ALA A 10 -17.22 -33.39 6.65
C ALA A 10 -15.95 -33.94 5.97
N LEU A 11 -14.80 -33.30 6.21
CA LEU A 11 -13.49 -33.89 5.94
C LEU A 11 -12.71 -33.97 7.25
N VAL A 12 -12.81 -35.15 7.85
CA VAL A 12 -11.87 -35.69 8.82
C VAL A 12 -10.58 -36.01 8.06
N LEU A 13 -9.42 -35.51 8.50
CA LEU A 13 -8.14 -36.23 8.37
C LEU A 13 -7.01 -35.63 9.24
N SER A 14 -6.75 -36.33 10.34
CA SER A 14 -5.45 -36.85 10.81
C SER A 14 -4.27 -35.93 11.21
N LEU A 15 -3.82 -36.23 12.43
CA LEU A 15 -2.57 -35.89 13.12
C LEU A 15 -1.30 -36.01 12.27
N ALA A 16 -0.34 -35.11 12.53
CA ALA A 16 1.05 -35.48 12.77
C ALA A 16 1.73 -34.43 13.67
N ALA A 17 2.19 -34.87 14.84
CA ALA A 17 3.03 -34.12 15.76
C ALA A 17 4.50 -34.51 15.53
N THR A 18 5.32 -33.54 15.13
CA THR A 18 6.79 -33.54 15.10
C THR A 18 7.20 -32.06 14.95
N ALA A 19 8.25 -31.49 15.55
CA ALA A 19 9.26 -31.97 16.47
C ALA A 19 9.80 -30.75 17.24
N CYS A 20 10.14 -30.97 18.51
CA CYS A 20 11.04 -30.15 19.29
C CYS A 20 12.44 -30.19 18.64
N GLY A 21 13.08 -29.04 18.44
CA GLY A 21 14.46 -29.02 18.01
C GLY A 21 15.03 -27.63 17.79
N GLY A 22 15.99 -27.26 18.62
CA GLY A 22 17.06 -26.34 18.22
C GLY A 22 16.97 -24.94 18.78
N GLY A 23 17.46 -24.76 20.01
CA GLY A 23 17.95 -23.47 20.46
C GLY A 23 19.21 -23.07 19.68
N ALA A 24 19.26 -21.82 19.22
CA ALA A 24 20.48 -21.14 18.83
C ALA A 24 20.35 -19.66 19.21
N LYS A 25 21.20 -19.25 20.15
CA LYS A 25 21.55 -17.87 20.52
C LYS A 25 23.09 -17.87 20.61
N PRO A 26 23.78 -16.74 20.47
CA PRO A 26 23.66 -15.62 19.54
C PRO A 26 24.89 -15.62 18.59
N ALA A 27 24.94 -14.74 17.59
CA ALA A 27 26.20 -14.41 16.93
C ALA A 27 26.32 -12.89 16.74
N ASP A 28 27.55 -12.45 16.92
CA ASP A 28 28.01 -11.16 17.37
C ASP A 28 27.76 -9.96 16.44
N ALA A 29 27.69 -8.79 17.07
CA ALA A 29 27.81 -7.50 16.42
C ALA A 29 29.26 -7.29 15.96
N PRO A 30 29.53 -6.98 14.67
CA PRO A 30 30.82 -6.48 14.28
C PRO A 30 30.98 -5.01 14.69
N GLU A 31 32.20 -4.78 15.14
CA GLU A 31 32.75 -3.59 15.77
C GLU A 31 32.70 -2.32 14.92
N SER A 32 32.62 -1.22 15.68
CA SER A 32 33.10 0.11 15.37
C SER A 32 34.30 0.14 14.41
N ASN A 33 34.18 0.84 13.29
CA ASN A 33 35.34 1.36 12.57
C ASN A 33 35.34 2.89 12.71
N ALA A 34 36.18 3.35 13.63
CA ALA A 34 36.58 4.74 13.73
C ALA A 34 37.74 4.98 12.77
N GLY A 35 37.71 6.11 12.07
CA GLY A 35 38.92 6.74 11.54
C GLY A 35 38.99 6.79 10.02
N ILE A 36 38.58 7.92 9.46
CA ILE A 36 39.38 8.58 8.42
C ILE A 36 39.35 10.08 8.72
N THR A 37 40.47 10.57 9.23
CA THR A 37 40.84 11.98 9.30
C THR A 37 41.78 12.23 8.14
N GLU A 38 41.45 13.12 7.20
CA GLU A 38 42.33 13.85 6.27
C GLU A 38 41.48 14.40 5.10
N THR A 39 41.67 15.58 4.52
CA THR A 39 42.61 16.70 4.71
C THR A 39 41.90 17.91 4.13
N SER A 40 42.00 19.08 4.78
CA SER A 40 41.62 20.34 4.14
C SER A 40 42.58 20.63 2.99
N ALA A 41 42.07 20.67 1.76
CA ALA A 41 42.71 21.35 0.65
C ALA A 41 41.77 22.47 0.18
N LYS A 42 42.26 23.70 0.38
CA LYS A 42 41.62 24.95 0.00
C LYS A 42 41.99 25.17 -1.47
N GLU A 43 41.11 24.79 -2.39
CA GLU A 43 41.26 25.17 -3.80
C GLU A 43 40.52 26.50 -4.04
N ASP A 44 41.34 27.51 -4.30
CA ASP A 44 40.99 28.84 -4.78
C ASP A 44 40.49 28.69 -6.23
N MET A 45 39.19 28.39 -6.38
CA MET A 45 38.54 28.38 -7.69
C MET A 45 38.04 29.79 -8.05
N PRO A 46 38.31 30.29 -9.26
CA PRO A 46 37.77 31.55 -9.74
C PRO A 46 36.24 31.51 -9.79
N PRO A 47 35.54 32.64 -9.60
CA PRO A 47 34.08 32.68 -9.67
C PRO A 47 33.61 32.27 -11.08
N PRO A 48 32.61 31.38 -11.20
CA PRO A 48 32.02 31.07 -12.50
C PRO A 48 31.31 32.32 -13.06
N PRO A 49 31.28 32.51 -14.38
CA PRO A 49 30.56 33.61 -15.00
C PRO A 49 29.05 33.49 -14.72
N SER A 50 28.47 34.59 -14.27
CA SER A 50 27.03 34.77 -14.10
C SER A 50 26.33 34.66 -15.45
N ASN A 51 25.84 33.47 -15.80
CA ASN A 51 24.82 33.32 -16.83
C ASN A 51 23.45 33.38 -16.16
N GLU A 52 22.95 34.61 -16.10
CA GLU A 52 21.54 34.94 -15.98
C GLU A 52 20.84 34.37 -17.22
N SER A 53 20.14 33.25 -17.04
CA SER A 53 19.24 32.70 -18.06
C SER A 53 18.07 32.07 -17.33
N ASP A 54 17.06 32.91 -17.08
CA ASP A 54 15.70 32.54 -16.72
C ASP A 54 15.10 31.78 -17.92
N ALA A 55 15.42 30.50 -18.01
CA ALA A 55 14.69 29.54 -18.84
C ALA A 55 13.69 28.82 -17.92
N PRO A 56 12.38 28.81 -18.25
CA PRO A 56 11.40 28.07 -17.47
C PRO A 56 11.83 26.61 -17.39
N ALA A 57 12.04 26.13 -16.16
CA ALA A 57 12.37 24.74 -15.87
C ALA A 57 11.33 23.85 -16.57
N ALA A 58 11.77 23.13 -17.60
CA ALA A 58 10.96 22.12 -18.23
C ALA A 58 10.52 21.10 -17.16
N PRO A 59 9.25 20.66 -17.15
CA PRO A 59 8.80 19.65 -16.20
C PRO A 59 9.68 18.42 -16.34
N ALA A 60 10.22 17.96 -15.21
CA ALA A 60 10.97 16.71 -15.14
C ALA A 60 10.10 15.61 -15.74
N ALA A 61 10.56 15.03 -16.84
CA ALA A 61 9.90 13.89 -17.46
C ALA A 61 9.89 12.74 -16.44
N ASP A 62 8.69 12.33 -16.03
CA ASP A 62 8.46 11.13 -15.25
C ASP A 62 9.19 9.96 -15.92
N THR A 63 10.23 9.46 -15.26
CA THR A 63 10.90 8.21 -15.63
C THR A 63 9.85 7.11 -15.51
N ALA A 64 9.28 6.70 -16.65
CA ALA A 64 8.39 5.56 -16.73
C ALA A 64 9.14 4.31 -16.25
N ALA A 65 8.90 3.92 -14.99
CA ALA A 65 9.42 2.70 -14.41
C ALA A 65 8.96 1.51 -15.25
N ASN A 66 9.92 0.71 -15.70
CA ASN A 66 9.73 -0.44 -16.57
C ASN A 66 8.98 -1.53 -15.78
N ALA A 67 7.69 -1.71 -16.06
CA ALA A 67 6.85 -2.70 -15.39
C ALA A 67 7.24 -4.12 -15.84
N GLY A 68 7.87 -4.89 -14.95
CA GLY A 68 8.03 -6.33 -15.14
C GLY A 68 6.67 -7.06 -15.14
N PRO A 69 6.60 -8.28 -15.69
CA PRO A 69 5.34 -9.05 -15.82
C PRO A 69 4.69 -9.42 -14.48
N ALA A 70 5.41 -9.33 -13.36
CA ALA A 70 4.92 -9.65 -12.01
C ALA A 70 4.60 -8.41 -11.16
N GLY A 71 5.13 -7.22 -11.48
CA GLY A 71 5.00 -6.04 -10.63
C GLY A 71 5.92 -4.93 -11.10
N GLY A 72 5.48 -3.68 -10.94
CA GLY A 72 6.32 -2.51 -11.18
C GLY A 72 5.60 -1.22 -11.56
N VAL A 73 4.32 -1.25 -11.95
CA VAL A 73 3.52 -0.03 -12.10
C VAL A 73 2.05 -0.33 -11.78
N ILE A 74 1.45 0.46 -10.90
CA ILE A 74 0.01 0.47 -10.65
C ILE A 74 -0.63 1.30 -11.77
N LYS A 75 -1.39 0.65 -12.67
CA LYS A 75 -2.18 1.40 -13.66
C LYS A 75 -3.21 2.23 -12.93
N LEU A 76 -3.28 3.53 -13.19
CA LEU A 76 -4.23 4.41 -12.52
C LEU A 76 -5.52 4.54 -13.34
N ALA A 77 -6.65 4.54 -12.63
CA ALA A 77 -7.95 4.86 -13.18
C ALA A 77 -8.72 5.64 -12.10
N ALA A 78 -9.51 6.64 -12.51
CA ALA A 78 -10.37 7.34 -11.59
C ALA A 78 -11.40 6.37 -11.01
N MET A 79 -11.53 6.33 -9.69
CA MET A 79 -12.47 5.44 -9.01
C MET A 79 -12.91 5.98 -7.64
N LYS A 80 -14.08 5.50 -7.20
CA LYS A 80 -14.64 5.82 -5.90
C LYS A 80 -14.93 4.54 -5.12
N LEU A 81 -14.29 4.42 -3.96
CA LEU A 81 -14.45 3.32 -3.03
C LEU A 81 -15.49 3.71 -1.97
N THR A 82 -16.60 2.97 -1.96
CA THR A 82 -17.69 3.15 -1.00
C THR A 82 -17.82 1.91 -0.11
N PRO A 83 -17.76 2.03 1.23
CA PRO A 83 -17.93 0.89 2.13
C PRO A 83 -19.31 0.25 1.96
N ILE A 84 -19.36 -1.09 1.84
CA ILE A 84 -20.62 -1.82 1.63
C ILE A 84 -21.37 -2.03 2.95
N LYS A 85 -20.63 -2.13 4.06
CA LYS A 85 -21.23 -2.37 5.38
C LYS A 85 -22.00 -1.13 5.86
N LYS A 86 -23.33 -1.23 5.85
CA LYS A 86 -24.23 -0.18 6.33
C LYS A 86 -23.95 0.18 7.79
N GLY A 87 -23.76 1.46 8.08
CA GLY A 87 -23.43 1.96 9.43
C GLY A 87 -21.94 1.91 9.79
N SER A 88 -21.07 1.56 8.84
CA SER A 88 -19.63 1.83 8.97
C SER A 88 -19.40 3.34 9.15
N LYS A 89 -18.53 3.71 10.09
CA LYS A 89 -18.04 5.10 10.24
C LYS A 89 -16.97 5.44 9.20
N ASP A 90 -16.77 4.53 8.27
CA ASP A 90 -15.70 4.58 7.32
C ASP A 90 -16.10 5.51 6.17
N LYS A 91 -15.14 6.32 5.78
CA LYS A 91 -15.33 7.39 4.82
C LYS A 91 -15.12 6.87 3.40
N PRO A 92 -15.85 7.40 2.40
CA PRO A 92 -15.56 7.08 1.02
C PRO A 92 -14.16 7.56 0.64
N VAL A 93 -13.52 6.81 -0.24
CA VAL A 93 -12.20 7.14 -0.79
C VAL A 93 -12.36 7.41 -2.28
N GLU A 94 -11.75 8.48 -2.75
CA GLU A 94 -11.73 8.84 -4.17
C GLU A 94 -10.29 8.82 -4.65
N LEU A 95 -10.00 7.97 -5.63
CA LEU A 95 -8.76 7.95 -6.39
C LEU A 95 -9.02 8.65 -7.72
N LYS A 96 -8.23 9.68 -8.02
CA LYS A 96 -8.26 10.38 -9.30
C LYS A 96 -7.33 9.70 -10.31
N ALA A 97 -7.54 10.00 -11.59
CA ALA A 97 -6.72 9.46 -12.68
C ALA A 97 -5.24 9.92 -12.59
N ASP A 98 -4.97 11.05 -11.94
CA ASP A 98 -3.62 11.56 -11.67
C ASP A 98 -2.91 10.88 -10.48
N GLY A 99 -3.57 9.91 -9.83
CA GLY A 99 -3.02 9.20 -8.68
C GLY A 99 -3.35 9.82 -7.32
N SER A 100 -3.97 11.01 -7.29
CA SER A 100 -4.36 11.65 -6.03
C SER A 100 -5.46 10.86 -5.33
N VAL A 101 -5.26 10.58 -4.04
CA VAL A 101 -6.22 9.89 -3.18
C VAL A 101 -6.77 10.87 -2.15
N THR A 102 -8.09 10.97 -2.09
CA THR A 102 -8.79 11.73 -1.05
C THR A 102 -9.69 10.82 -0.22
N ILE A 103 -9.80 11.12 1.08
CA ILE A 103 -10.71 10.43 1.99
C ILE A 103 -11.65 11.51 2.54
N ASP A 104 -12.95 11.36 2.29
CA ASP A 104 -13.95 12.38 2.69
C ASP A 104 -13.61 13.79 2.15
N GLY A 105 -13.15 13.85 0.90
CA GLY A 105 -12.75 15.09 0.23
C GLY A 105 -11.43 15.70 0.71
N LYS A 106 -10.73 15.08 1.68
CA LYS A 106 -9.44 15.57 2.18
C LYS A 106 -8.27 14.80 1.53
N PRO A 107 -7.19 15.47 1.11
CA PRO A 107 -5.99 14.80 0.60
C PRO A 107 -5.44 13.81 1.62
N ALA A 108 -5.24 12.56 1.19
CA ALA A 108 -4.74 11.49 2.06
C ALA A 108 -3.41 10.94 1.57
N ALA A 109 -3.31 10.64 0.27
CA ALA A 109 -2.13 10.04 -0.33
C ALA A 109 -2.05 10.37 -1.84
N THR A 110 -0.93 10.02 -2.47
CA THR A 110 -0.75 10.04 -3.92
C THR A 110 -0.09 8.74 -4.36
N ILE A 111 -0.65 8.09 -5.38
CA ILE A 111 -0.08 6.90 -5.99
C ILE A 111 0.74 7.33 -7.21
N LYS A 112 2.01 6.96 -7.26
CA LYS A 112 2.93 7.28 -8.36
C LYS A 112 3.75 6.05 -8.73
N GLY A 113 3.54 5.55 -9.95
CA GLY A 113 4.23 4.35 -10.43
C GLY A 113 3.90 3.14 -9.55
N ASP A 114 4.88 2.70 -8.76
CA ASP A 114 4.79 1.59 -7.82
C ASP A 114 4.66 2.03 -6.35
N SER A 115 4.71 3.33 -6.07
CA SER A 115 4.81 3.87 -4.72
C SER A 115 3.57 4.67 -4.35
N VAL A 116 3.30 4.71 -3.05
CA VAL A 116 2.23 5.49 -2.43
C VAL A 116 2.85 6.41 -1.40
N ASP A 117 2.73 7.70 -1.64
CA ASP A 117 3.16 8.75 -0.72
C ASP A 117 1.97 9.25 0.09
N SER A 118 2.19 9.53 1.37
CA SER A 118 1.26 10.31 2.20
C SER A 118 1.11 11.73 1.65
N SER A 119 0.08 12.46 2.10
CA SER A 119 -0.08 13.89 1.79
C SER A 119 1.11 14.77 2.24
N GLY A 120 1.93 14.30 3.17
CA GLY A 120 3.18 14.94 3.60
C GLY A 120 4.40 14.56 2.77
N GLY A 121 4.24 13.79 1.68
CA GLY A 121 5.34 13.36 0.80
C GLY A 121 6.21 12.23 1.34
N THR A 122 5.83 11.62 2.48
CA THR A 122 6.52 10.44 3.00
C THR A 122 5.95 9.19 2.32
N SER A 123 6.82 8.36 1.73
CA SER A 123 6.42 7.05 1.19
C SER A 123 5.85 6.15 2.30
N MET A 124 4.62 5.70 2.09
CA MET A 124 3.90 4.81 3.01
C MET A 124 4.01 3.36 2.57
N LEU A 125 3.98 3.12 1.25
CA LEU A 125 4.00 1.79 0.67
C LEU A 125 4.66 1.84 -0.71
N THR A 126 5.38 0.79 -1.07
CA THR A 126 5.90 0.52 -2.41
C THR A 126 5.53 -0.90 -2.80
N VAL A 127 5.15 -1.09 -4.07
CA VAL A 127 4.90 -2.39 -4.67
C VAL A 127 6.20 -2.85 -5.32
N GLY A 128 6.84 -3.85 -4.71
CA GLY A 128 8.03 -4.49 -5.25
C GLY A 128 7.79 -5.11 -6.62
N ILE A 129 8.88 -5.33 -7.36
CA ILE A 129 8.87 -5.96 -8.69
C ILE A 129 8.24 -7.38 -8.63
N ASP A 130 8.41 -8.04 -7.48
CA ASP A 130 7.84 -9.35 -7.19
C ASP A 130 6.36 -9.29 -6.74
N GLY A 131 5.74 -8.12 -6.78
CA GLY A 131 4.37 -7.86 -6.34
C GLY A 131 4.20 -7.66 -4.83
N SER A 132 5.26 -7.76 -4.03
CA SER A 132 5.18 -7.62 -2.57
C SER A 132 4.92 -6.17 -2.18
N LEU A 133 4.07 -5.94 -1.18
CA LEU A 133 3.81 -4.61 -0.63
C LEU A 133 4.74 -4.42 0.56
N VAL A 134 5.60 -3.40 0.47
CA VAL A 134 6.56 -3.04 1.52
C VAL A 134 6.33 -1.61 1.98
N GLY A 135 6.55 -1.34 3.26
CA GLY A 135 6.45 0.02 3.81
C GLY A 135 5.71 0.08 5.14
N ASN A 136 5.72 1.27 5.76
CA ASN A 136 5.15 1.49 7.09
C ASN A 136 3.62 1.59 7.09
N GLY A 137 3.00 1.81 5.92
CA GLY A 137 1.56 1.99 5.73
C GLY A 137 0.80 0.71 5.40
N VAL A 138 1.46 -0.45 5.43
CA VAL A 138 0.87 -1.75 5.11
C VAL A 138 1.30 -2.80 6.13
N GLN A 139 0.44 -3.78 6.41
CA GLN A 139 0.88 -4.91 7.22
C GLN A 139 1.90 -5.75 6.44
N PRO A 140 2.91 -6.33 7.10
CA PRO A 140 3.83 -7.22 6.42
C PRO A 140 3.11 -8.41 5.79
N GLY A 141 3.69 -8.94 4.71
CA GLY A 141 3.24 -10.17 4.07
C GLY A 141 2.16 -10.02 3.00
N TYR A 142 1.72 -8.79 2.67
CA TYR A 142 0.85 -8.59 1.50
C TYR A 142 1.64 -8.69 0.19
N LYS A 143 1.11 -9.43 -0.79
CA LYS A 143 1.71 -9.65 -2.10
C LYS A 143 0.64 -9.77 -3.18
N PHE A 144 0.89 -9.20 -4.36
CA PHE A 144 0.06 -9.40 -5.52
C PHE A 144 0.30 -10.77 -6.16
N GLU A 145 -0.78 -11.51 -6.37
CA GLU A 145 -0.85 -12.72 -7.19
C GLU A 145 -1.81 -12.44 -8.35
N GLY A 146 -1.26 -12.05 -9.50
CA GLY A 146 -2.08 -11.56 -10.61
C GLY A 146 -2.81 -10.25 -10.26
N ASP A 147 -4.14 -10.28 -10.22
CA ASP A 147 -5.00 -9.14 -9.86
C ASP A 147 -5.55 -9.24 -8.42
N GLU A 148 -5.03 -10.18 -7.63
CA GLU A 148 -5.46 -10.43 -6.26
C GLU A 148 -4.34 -10.06 -5.30
N LEU A 149 -4.70 -9.63 -4.09
CA LEU A 149 -3.74 -9.31 -3.05
C LEU A 149 -3.87 -10.34 -1.92
N VAL A 150 -2.82 -11.11 -1.69
CA VAL A 150 -2.78 -12.19 -0.71
C VAL A 150 -1.86 -11.79 0.44
N ASN A 151 -2.25 -12.12 1.66
CA ASN A 151 -1.42 -11.97 2.86
C ASN A 151 -0.95 -13.36 3.34
N GLU A 152 0.22 -13.43 3.95
CA GLU A 152 0.78 -14.64 4.59
C GLU A 152 -0.18 -15.33 5.57
N ASN A 153 -1.11 -14.59 6.18
CA ASN A 153 -2.14 -15.12 7.07
C ASN A 153 -3.33 -15.78 6.32
N GLY A 154 -3.23 -16.00 5.01
CA GLY A 154 -4.30 -16.56 4.18
C GLY A 154 -5.47 -15.62 3.91
N THR A 155 -5.33 -14.33 4.25
CA THR A 155 -6.32 -13.30 3.89
C THR A 155 -6.08 -12.87 2.45
N LYS A 156 -7.14 -12.84 1.65
CA LYS A 156 -7.08 -12.52 0.22
C LYS A 156 -8.07 -11.42 -0.13
N LEU A 157 -7.62 -10.37 -0.80
CA LEU A 157 -8.46 -9.33 -1.37
C LEU A 157 -8.54 -9.52 -2.88
N SER A 158 -9.75 -9.45 -3.43
CA SER A 158 -9.99 -9.53 -4.87
C SER A 158 -11.02 -8.50 -5.30
N VAL A 159 -10.96 -8.10 -6.58
CA VAL A 159 -11.91 -7.17 -7.21
C VAL A 159 -12.66 -7.92 -8.30
N ASP A 160 -13.98 -7.99 -8.17
CA ASP A 160 -14.83 -8.58 -9.20
C ASP A 160 -14.98 -7.64 -10.41
N ASP A 161 -15.67 -8.10 -11.45
CA ASP A 161 -15.86 -7.34 -12.68
C ASP A 161 -16.85 -6.18 -12.53
N GLU A 162 -17.62 -6.17 -11.43
CA GLU A 162 -18.45 -5.03 -11.07
C GLU A 162 -17.70 -4.02 -10.19
N GLY A 163 -16.42 -4.23 -9.92
CA GLY A 163 -15.61 -3.39 -9.03
C GLY A 163 -15.89 -3.60 -7.54
N THR A 164 -16.57 -4.67 -7.12
CA THR A 164 -16.71 -5.01 -5.70
C THR A 164 -15.40 -5.61 -5.20
N VAL A 165 -14.84 -5.01 -4.15
CA VAL A 165 -13.71 -5.56 -3.42
C VAL A 165 -14.23 -6.49 -2.34
N SER A 166 -13.75 -7.73 -2.36
CA SER A 166 -14.10 -8.75 -1.37
C SER A 166 -12.87 -9.20 -0.60
N MET A 167 -13.04 -9.43 0.69
CA MET A 167 -12.03 -10.02 1.57
C MET A 167 -12.40 -11.47 1.85
N THR A 168 -11.51 -12.38 1.48
CA THR A 168 -11.61 -13.80 1.76
C THR A 168 -10.68 -14.16 2.90
N LYS A 169 -11.22 -14.76 3.96
CA LYS A 169 -10.46 -15.25 5.11
C LYS A 169 -11.06 -16.56 5.58
N ASP A 170 -10.22 -17.56 5.86
CA ASP A 170 -10.66 -18.90 6.28
C ASP A 170 -11.69 -19.52 5.31
N GLY A 171 -11.51 -19.29 4.00
CA GLY A 171 -12.41 -19.75 2.94
C GLY A 171 -13.75 -19.00 2.85
N LYS A 172 -14.00 -18.00 3.70
CA LYS A 172 -15.21 -17.16 3.68
C LYS A 172 -14.92 -15.85 2.99
N SER A 173 -15.67 -15.55 1.94
CA SER A 173 -15.56 -14.28 1.20
C SER A 173 -16.66 -13.32 1.63
N GLU A 174 -16.28 -12.10 2.01
CA GLU A 174 -17.19 -11.03 2.39
C GLU A 174 -16.90 -9.76 1.57
N PRO A 175 -17.92 -9.15 0.94
CA PRO A 175 -17.75 -7.89 0.23
C PRO A 175 -17.54 -6.75 1.24
N ILE A 176 -16.49 -5.96 1.03
CA ILE A 176 -16.09 -4.89 1.98
C ILE A 176 -16.34 -3.49 1.41
N VAL A 177 -16.04 -3.30 0.11
CA VAL A 177 -16.04 -1.99 -0.54
C VAL A 177 -16.51 -2.15 -1.98
N LYS A 178 -17.29 -1.21 -2.50
CA LYS A 178 -17.61 -1.08 -3.93
C LYS A 178 -16.73 0.00 -4.53
N ALA A 179 -15.88 -0.37 -5.49
CA ALA A 179 -15.02 0.54 -6.24
C ALA A 179 -15.67 0.85 -7.60
N GLU A 180 -16.40 1.96 -7.68
CA GLU A 180 -16.93 2.47 -8.95
C GLU A 180 -15.76 2.83 -9.87
N GLY A 181 -15.67 2.20 -11.04
CA GLY A 181 -14.51 2.31 -11.93
C GLY A 181 -13.32 1.40 -11.58
N GLY A 182 -13.38 0.67 -10.47
CA GLY A 182 -12.30 -0.20 -10.00
C GLY A 182 -11.98 -1.39 -10.90
N ALA A 183 -12.95 -1.87 -11.70
CA ALA A 183 -12.74 -2.97 -12.64
C ALA A 183 -11.71 -2.63 -13.74
N ALA A 184 -11.57 -1.35 -14.11
CA ALA A 184 -10.57 -0.89 -15.08
C ALA A 184 -9.14 -0.88 -14.51
N SER A 185 -8.99 -0.89 -13.18
CA SER A 185 -7.71 -1.06 -12.51
C SER A 185 -7.85 -1.76 -11.15
N LYS A 186 -7.90 -3.10 -11.20
CA LYS A 186 -8.08 -3.95 -10.01
C LYS A 186 -6.97 -3.72 -8.99
N ARG A 187 -5.71 -3.64 -9.42
CA ARG A 187 -4.56 -3.38 -8.53
C ARG A 187 -4.66 -2.01 -7.84
N ALA A 188 -5.05 -0.94 -8.54
CA ALA A 188 -5.22 0.37 -7.92
C ALA A 188 -6.36 0.37 -6.90
N ALA A 189 -7.48 -0.31 -7.19
CA ALA A 189 -8.58 -0.48 -6.25
C ALA A 189 -8.13 -1.24 -4.98
N LEU A 190 -7.30 -2.27 -5.13
CA LEU A 190 -6.75 -3.02 -3.99
C LEU A 190 -5.80 -2.16 -3.16
N VAL A 191 -4.88 -1.42 -3.79
CA VAL A 191 -3.99 -0.49 -3.07
C VAL A 191 -4.78 0.58 -2.34
N ALA A 192 -5.77 1.21 -2.99
CA ALA A 192 -6.65 2.19 -2.36
C ALA A 192 -7.45 1.59 -1.19
N THR A 193 -7.87 0.33 -1.30
CA THR A 193 -8.56 -0.38 -0.22
C THR A 193 -7.64 -0.64 0.97
N VAL A 194 -6.39 -1.06 0.74
CA VAL A 194 -5.40 -1.24 1.81
C VAL A 194 -5.14 0.09 2.52
N LEU A 195 -4.93 1.17 1.77
CA LEU A 195 -4.75 2.52 2.35
C LEU A 195 -5.94 2.94 3.20
N TRP A 196 -7.16 2.67 2.73
CA TRP A 196 -8.38 2.96 3.48
C TRP A 196 -8.46 2.19 4.81
N MET A 197 -7.98 0.94 4.84
CA MET A 197 -7.94 0.13 6.07
C MET A 197 -6.83 0.55 7.04
N THR A 198 -5.70 1.04 6.52
CA THR A 198 -4.52 1.33 7.35
C THR A 198 -4.45 2.77 7.83
N VAL A 199 -5.02 3.73 7.10
CA VAL A 199 -5.11 5.12 7.56
C VAL A 199 -6.17 5.16 8.67
N PRO A 200 -5.78 5.39 9.94
CA PRO A 200 -6.76 5.50 11.01
C PRO A 200 -7.71 6.63 10.65
N SER A 201 -9.01 6.33 10.57
CA SER A 201 -10.04 7.35 10.36
C SER A 201 -9.82 8.40 11.43
N ALA A 202 -9.32 9.57 11.04
CA ALA A 202 -8.89 10.65 11.92
C ALA A 202 -10.08 11.36 12.58
N SER A 203 -11.04 10.58 13.07
CA SER A 203 -11.91 10.91 14.19
C SER A 203 -11.08 10.86 15.49
N ALA A 204 -9.90 11.48 15.49
CA ALA A 204 -9.25 11.87 16.72
C ALA A 204 -10.16 12.93 17.34
N LYS A 205 -10.92 12.50 18.35
CA LYS A 205 -11.62 13.35 19.31
C LYS A 205 -10.73 14.57 19.56
N ALA A 206 -11.21 15.76 19.17
CA ALA A 206 -10.47 17.00 19.40
C ALA A 206 -9.98 17.00 20.85
N PRO A 207 -8.69 17.31 21.11
CA PRO A 207 -8.17 17.30 22.47
C PRO A 207 -9.10 18.15 23.32
N ALA A 208 -9.68 17.55 24.36
CA ALA A 208 -10.58 18.24 25.26
C ALA A 208 -9.86 19.50 25.74
N LYS A 209 -10.46 20.67 25.51
CA LYS A 209 -9.90 21.95 26.00
C LYS A 209 -9.54 21.77 27.47
N PRO A 210 -8.32 22.09 27.91
CA PRO A 210 -7.99 22.04 29.32
C PRO A 210 -8.98 22.95 30.06
N LYS A 211 -9.71 22.38 31.02
CA LYS A 211 -10.52 23.17 31.94
C LYS A 211 -9.55 24.07 32.71
N LYS A 212 -9.73 25.38 32.57
CA LYS A 212 -9.06 26.38 33.42
C LYS A 212 -9.57 26.27 34.84
#